data_AF-A0A6B2Z2M3-F1
#
_entry.id   AF-A0A6B2Z2M3-F1
#
_cell.length_a   1.000
_cell.length_b   1.000
_cell.length_c   1.000
_cell.angle_alpha   90.00
_cell.angle_beta   90.00
_cell.angle_gamma   90.00
#
_symmetry.space_group_name_H-M   'P 1'
#
loop_
_entity.id
_entity.type
_entity.pdbx_description
1 polymer ?
#
loop_
_entity_poly.entity_id
_entity_poly.type
_entity_poly.pdbx_seq_one_letter_code
_entity_poly.pdbx_strand_id
1 'polypeptide(L)'
;MSAGPVSAFDVVGVRGRGYRPEQVDRAMAARTAERDRALAEVSRLTALAEELAGEAARLAETAAALPEQDYAELGERAQRILGLAQEQAASLLADAEAAGQELADAADAAGRAAGEAAREAADAVR
;
A
#
# COMPACT_ATOMS: atom_id res chain seq x y z
N MET A 1 12.17 51.04 0.30
CA MET A 1 11.10 50.17 0.81
C MET A 1 11.76 48.86 1.23
N SER A 2 11.70 48.48 2.52
CA SER A 2 12.36 47.25 2.99
C SER A 2 11.41 46.07 2.78
N ALA A 3 11.79 45.15 1.89
CA ALA A 3 11.18 43.83 1.83
C ALA A 3 11.48 43.10 3.16
N GLY A 4 10.46 42.48 3.76
CA GLY A 4 10.67 41.57 4.88
C GLY A 4 11.37 40.29 4.41
N PRO A 5 11.81 39.41 5.34
CA PRO A 5 12.35 38.11 4.97
C PRO A 5 11.35 37.35 4.10
N VAL A 6 11.85 36.69 3.05
CA VAL A 6 11.06 35.92 2.08
C VAL A 6 11.18 34.44 2.44
N SER A 7 10.05 33.73 2.43
CA SER A 7 10.00 32.27 2.64
C SER A 7 10.74 31.53 1.52
N ALA A 8 11.25 30.32 1.81
CA ALA A 8 11.83 29.43 0.81
C ALA A 8 10.82 28.95 -0.26
N PHE A 9 9.53 29.24 -0.05
CA PHE A 9 8.42 28.93 -0.95
C PHE A 9 7.79 30.20 -1.56
N ASP A 10 8.56 31.31 -1.63
CA ASP A 10 8.16 32.60 -2.20
C ASP A 10 6.89 33.23 -1.58
N VAL A 11 6.60 32.90 -0.32
CA VAL A 11 5.47 33.49 0.42
C VAL A 11 5.88 34.85 1.02
N VAL A 12 5.19 35.92 0.62
CA VAL A 12 5.46 37.30 1.07
C VAL A 12 4.39 37.79 2.05
N GLY A 13 4.80 38.18 3.26
CA GLY A 13 3.92 38.83 4.23
C GLY A 13 3.71 40.31 3.90
N VAL A 14 2.47 40.81 4.02
CA VAL A 14 2.16 42.25 3.92
C VAL A 14 2.45 42.92 5.27
N ARG A 15 2.99 44.14 5.26
CA ARG A 15 3.41 44.93 6.45
C ARG A 15 2.41 44.80 7.62
N GLY A 16 2.78 44.04 8.65
CA GLY A 16 2.01 43.87 9.89
C GLY A 16 0.78 42.95 9.79
N ARG A 17 0.45 42.41 8.62
CA ARG A 17 -0.57 41.37 8.43
C ARG A 17 -0.08 40.29 7.46
N GLY A 18 0.21 39.12 8.00
CA GLY A 18 0.63 37.94 7.24
C GLY A 18 1.26 36.89 8.15
N TYR A 19 1.30 35.64 7.70
CA TYR A 19 2.02 34.57 8.38
C TYR A 19 3.51 34.91 8.47
N ARG A 20 4.18 34.51 9.56
CA ARG A 20 5.65 34.63 9.63
C ARG A 20 6.26 33.65 8.62
N PRO A 21 7.11 34.11 7.69
CA PRO A 21 7.72 33.25 6.67
C PRO A 21 8.35 31.97 7.23
N GLU A 22 9.02 32.08 8.38
CA GLU A 22 9.68 30.94 9.04
C GLU A 22 8.69 29.91 9.59
N GLN A 23 7.44 30.31 9.89
CA GLN A 23 6.38 29.39 10.29
C GLN A 23 5.85 28.61 9.08
N VAL A 24 5.70 29.29 7.93
CA VAL A 24 5.27 28.66 6.67
C VAL A 24 6.32 27.68 6.18
N ASP A 25 7.60 28.08 6.19
CA ASP A 25 8.73 27.21 5.81
C ASP A 25 8.76 25.94 6.66
N ARG A 26 8.58 26.07 7.97
CA ARG A 26 8.61 24.92 8.89
C ARG A 26 7.40 23.99 8.67
N ALA A 27 6.22 24.55 8.41
CA ALA A 27 5.03 23.76 8.11
C ALA A 27 5.14 23.02 6.77
N MET A 28 5.59 23.72 5.72
CA MET A 28 5.80 23.13 4.39
C MET A 28 6.90 22.07 4.40
N ALA A 29 7.99 22.29 5.12
CA ALA A 29 9.04 21.28 5.30
C ALA A 29 8.52 20.02 5.99
N ALA A 30 7.69 20.17 7.04
CA ALA A 30 7.08 19.03 7.73
C ALA A 30 6.15 18.23 6.80
N ARG A 31 5.28 18.90 6.03
CA ARG A 31 4.36 18.25 5.08
C ARG A 31 5.09 17.59 3.90
N THR A 32 6.14 18.24 3.41
CA THR A 32 7.01 17.67 2.36
C THR A 32 7.67 16.39 2.87
N ALA A 33 8.23 16.42 4.08
CA ALA A 33 8.84 15.23 4.69
C ALA A 33 7.83 14.11 4.97
N GLU A 34 6.58 14.42 5.31
CA GLU A 34 5.51 13.43 5.47
C GLU A 34 5.15 12.79 4.13
N ARG A 35 4.94 13.60 3.08
CA ARG A 35 4.71 13.12 1.72
C ARG A 35 5.85 12.20 1.24
N ASP A 36 7.10 12.61 1.44
CA ASP A 36 8.25 11.85 0.96
C ASP A 36 8.36 10.50 1.67
N ARG A 37 8.01 10.43 2.96
CA ARG A 37 7.91 9.15 3.70
C ARG A 37 6.79 8.26 3.15
N ALA A 38 5.61 8.84 2.91
CA ALA A 38 4.49 8.09 2.33
C ALA A 38 4.82 7.54 0.93
N LEU A 39 5.46 8.34 0.08
CA LEU A 39 5.91 7.91 -1.24
C LEU A 39 6.96 6.80 -1.17
N ALA A 40 7.91 6.89 -0.25
CA ALA A 40 8.90 5.85 -0.01
C ALA A 40 8.22 4.53 0.43
N GLU A 41 7.22 4.61 1.29
CA GLU A 41 6.48 3.43 1.75
C GLU A 41 5.64 2.81 0.65
N VAL A 42 4.94 3.61 -0.17
CA VAL A 42 4.21 3.11 -1.34
C VAL A 42 5.15 2.40 -2.30
N SER A 43 6.35 2.94 -2.52
CA SER A 43 7.36 2.33 -3.39
C SER A 43 7.84 0.99 -2.82
N ARG A 44 8.09 0.93 -1.51
CA ARG A 44 8.48 -0.31 -0.80
C ARG A 44 7.40 -1.38 -0.89
N LEU A 45 6.15 -1.02 -0.64
CA LEU A 45 5.01 -1.95 -0.67
C LEU A 45 4.73 -2.44 -2.09
N THR A 46 4.87 -1.57 -3.10
CA THR A 46 4.72 -1.96 -4.51
C THR A 46 5.77 -3.00 -4.90
N ALA A 47 7.04 -2.77 -4.57
CA ALA A 47 8.11 -3.73 -4.84
C ALA A 47 7.88 -5.07 -4.14
N LEU A 48 7.43 -5.06 -2.87
CA LEU A 48 7.10 -6.27 -2.13
C LEU A 48 5.92 -7.02 -2.78
N ALA A 49 4.89 -6.30 -3.23
CA ALA A 49 3.75 -6.91 -3.91
C ALA A 49 4.16 -7.57 -5.23
N GLU A 50 5.03 -6.93 -6.01
CA GLU A 50 5.59 -7.51 -7.25
C GLU A 50 6.44 -8.76 -6.97
N GLU A 51 7.27 -8.74 -5.92
CA GLU A 51 8.08 -9.89 -5.49
C GLU A 51 7.19 -11.07 -5.10
N LEU A 52 6.18 -10.82 -4.25
CA LEU A 52 5.25 -11.84 -3.79
C LEU A 52 4.40 -12.40 -4.94
N ALA A 53 3.96 -11.56 -5.87
CA ALA A 53 3.24 -12.01 -7.06
C ALA A 53 4.12 -12.90 -7.96
N GLY A 54 5.40 -12.54 -8.13
CA GLY A 54 6.37 -13.36 -8.85
C GLY A 54 6.65 -14.70 -8.16
N GLU A 55 6.77 -14.72 -6.84
CA GLU A 55 6.91 -15.95 -6.05
C GLU A 55 5.67 -16.84 -6.17
N ALA A 56 4.48 -16.26 -6.02
CA ALA A 56 3.21 -16.97 -6.14
C ALA A 56 3.06 -17.59 -7.54
N ALA A 57 3.40 -16.86 -8.61
CA ALA A 57 3.39 -17.38 -9.97
C ALA A 57 4.36 -18.57 -10.15
N ARG A 58 5.60 -18.46 -9.65
CA ARG A 58 6.57 -19.58 -9.68
C ARG A 58 6.07 -20.80 -8.93
N LEU A 59 5.45 -20.60 -7.76
CA LEU A 59 4.87 -21.67 -6.97
C LEU A 59 3.68 -22.32 -7.68
N ALA A 60 2.82 -21.52 -8.31
CA ALA A 60 1.70 -22.01 -9.10
C ALA A 60 2.16 -22.85 -10.31
N GLU A 61 3.17 -22.38 -11.04
CA GLU A 61 3.78 -23.14 -12.14
C GLU A 61 4.41 -24.45 -11.64
N THR A 62 5.14 -24.40 -10.53
CA THR A 62 5.73 -25.59 -9.91
C THR A 62 4.65 -26.59 -9.50
N ALA A 63 3.57 -26.11 -8.87
CA ALA A 63 2.45 -26.95 -8.48
C ALA A 63 1.72 -27.56 -9.68
N ALA A 64 1.52 -26.79 -10.76
CA ALA A 64 0.90 -27.27 -11.99
C ALA A 64 1.78 -28.28 -12.76
N ALA A 65 3.11 -28.20 -12.61
CA ALA A 65 4.06 -29.13 -13.22
C ALA A 65 4.22 -30.44 -12.44
N LEU A 66 3.73 -30.51 -11.20
CA LEU A 66 3.71 -31.77 -10.47
C LEU A 66 2.73 -32.72 -11.17
N PRO A 67 3.12 -33.99 -11.41
CA PRO A 67 2.17 -34.97 -11.90
C PRO A 67 1.02 -35.07 -10.90
N GLU A 68 -0.21 -35.17 -11.41
CA GLU A 68 -1.38 -35.42 -10.60
C GLU A 68 -1.16 -36.74 -9.86
N GLN A 69 -0.75 -36.66 -8.60
CA GLN A 69 -0.66 -37.83 -7.75
C GLN A 69 -2.11 -38.21 -7.43
N ASP A 70 -2.67 -39.06 -8.28
CA ASP A 70 -4.01 -39.61 -8.11
C ASP A 70 -4.09 -40.51 -6.87
N TYR A 71 -2.92 -40.95 -6.38
CA TYR A 71 -2.77 -41.92 -5.31
C TYR A 71 -3.74 -43.11 -5.50
N ALA A 72 -4.00 -43.49 -6.75
CA ALA A 72 -5.03 -44.46 -7.09
C ALA A 72 -4.72 -45.85 -6.50
N GLU A 73 -3.44 -46.13 -6.27
CA GLU A 73 -2.97 -47.35 -5.59
C GLU A 73 -3.11 -47.29 -4.05
N LEU A 74 -3.42 -46.13 -3.46
CA LEU A 74 -3.72 -46.04 -2.03
C LEU A 74 -5.11 -46.62 -1.71
N GLY A 75 -5.22 -47.27 -0.56
CA GLY A 75 -6.49 -47.79 -0.07
C GLY A 75 -7.52 -46.67 0.20
N GLU A 76 -8.81 -47.04 0.18
CA GLU A 76 -9.98 -46.15 0.28
C GLU A 76 -9.90 -45.10 1.42
N ARG A 77 -9.32 -45.45 2.57
CA ARG A 77 -9.13 -44.52 3.69
C ARG A 77 -8.18 -43.37 3.35
N ALA A 78 -7.10 -43.66 2.64
CA ALA A 78 -6.10 -42.66 2.27
C ALA A 78 -6.64 -41.75 1.17
N GLN A 79 -7.43 -42.27 0.23
CA GLN A 79 -8.13 -41.43 -0.77
C GLN A 79 -9.12 -40.45 -0.11
N ARG A 80 -9.85 -40.88 0.93
CA ARG A 80 -10.70 -39.94 1.70
C ARG A 80 -9.90 -38.82 2.40
N ILE A 81 -8.73 -39.15 2.94
CA ILE A 81 -7.86 -38.16 3.60
C ILE A 81 -7.33 -37.16 2.56
N LEU A 82 -6.93 -37.65 1.37
CA LEU A 82 -6.52 -36.80 0.26
C LEU A 82 -7.63 -35.83 -0.16
N GLY A 83 -8.86 -36.32 -0.32
CA GLY A 83 -10.01 -35.47 -0.67
C GLY A 83 -10.24 -34.36 0.35
N LEU A 84 -10.22 -34.69 1.65
CA LEU A 84 -10.33 -33.69 2.71
C LEU A 84 -9.18 -32.66 2.69
N ALA A 85 -7.96 -33.10 2.40
CA ALA A 85 -6.81 -32.20 2.30
C ALA A 85 -6.92 -31.25 1.11
N GLN A 86 -7.43 -31.74 -0.03
CA GLN A 86 -7.67 -30.93 -1.23
C GLN A 86 -8.79 -29.90 -1.00
N GLU A 87 -9.89 -30.30 -0.36
CA GLU A 87 -10.97 -29.39 0.06
C GLU A 87 -10.43 -28.29 0.99
N GLN A 88 -9.63 -28.66 1.99
CA GLN A 88 -9.03 -27.69 2.90
C GLN A 88 -8.06 -26.74 2.20
N ALA A 89 -7.24 -27.25 1.27
CA ALA A 89 -6.31 -26.42 0.50
C ALA A 89 -7.05 -25.40 -0.38
N ALA A 90 -8.14 -25.82 -1.04
CA ALA A 90 -8.98 -24.91 -1.83
C ALA A 90 -9.63 -23.83 -0.95
N SER A 91 -10.12 -24.19 0.25
CA SER A 91 -10.63 -23.22 1.21
C SER A 91 -9.57 -22.21 1.64
N LEU A 92 -8.36 -22.68 1.99
CA LEU A 92 -7.26 -21.81 2.41
C LEU A 92 -6.81 -20.85 1.30
N LEU A 93 -6.81 -21.31 0.05
CA LEU A 93 -6.50 -20.45 -1.09
C LEU A 93 -7.55 -19.35 -1.25
N ALA A 94 -8.84 -19.70 -1.21
CA ALA A 94 -9.92 -18.73 -1.28
C ALA A 94 -9.87 -17.71 -0.13
N ASP A 95 -9.56 -18.17 1.09
CA ASP A 95 -9.39 -17.29 2.26
C ASP A 95 -8.19 -16.34 2.09
N ALA A 96 -7.08 -16.85 1.54
CA ALA A 96 -5.89 -16.04 1.28
C ALA A 96 -6.13 -14.98 0.18
N GLU A 97 -6.83 -15.35 -0.90
CA GLU A 97 -7.23 -14.40 -1.95
C GLU A 97 -8.16 -13.31 -1.41
N ALA A 98 -9.16 -13.70 -0.59
CA ALA A 98 -10.05 -12.75 0.06
C ALA A 98 -9.29 -11.80 1.00
N ALA A 99 -8.42 -12.33 1.85
CA ALA A 99 -7.60 -11.51 2.75
C ALA A 99 -6.66 -10.57 1.98
N GLY A 100 -6.06 -11.05 0.88
CA GLY A 100 -5.26 -10.22 -0.01
C GLY A 100 -6.05 -9.05 -0.61
N GLN A 101 -7.28 -9.33 -1.08
CA GLN A 101 -8.16 -8.30 -1.61
C GLN A 101 -8.59 -7.28 -0.53
N GLU A 102 -8.92 -7.74 0.67
CA GLU A 102 -9.26 -6.86 1.80
C GLU A 102 -8.12 -5.90 2.16
N LEU A 103 -6.87 -6.40 2.15
CA LEU A 103 -5.68 -5.59 2.38
C LEU A 103 -5.48 -4.54 1.27
N ALA A 104 -5.68 -4.92 0.02
CA ALA A 104 -5.59 -4.00 -1.12
C ALA A 104 -6.66 -2.90 -1.03
N ASP A 105 -7.91 -3.28 -0.76
CA ASP A 105 -9.02 -2.34 -0.61
C ASP A 105 -8.80 -1.36 0.55
N ALA A 106 -8.26 -1.86 1.67
CA ALA A 106 -7.91 -1.02 2.82
C ALA A 106 -6.79 -0.04 2.50
N ALA A 107 -5.76 -0.47 1.76
CA ALA A 107 -4.68 0.39 1.32
C ALA A 107 -5.19 1.49 0.36
N ASP A 108 -6.07 1.13 -0.58
CA ASP A 108 -6.70 2.08 -1.51
C ASP A 108 -7.59 3.10 -0.79
N ALA A 109 -8.37 2.66 0.19
CA ALA A 109 -9.19 3.55 1.01
C ALA A 109 -8.32 4.52 1.82
N ALA A 110 -7.26 4.03 2.45
CA ALA A 110 -6.30 4.86 3.18
C ALA A 110 -5.61 5.87 2.25
N GLY A 111 -5.21 5.43 1.05
CA GLY A 111 -4.63 6.30 0.02
C GLY A 111 -5.58 7.41 -0.43
N ARG A 112 -6.86 7.08 -0.67
CA ARG A 112 -7.90 8.08 -1.02
C ARG A 112 -8.12 9.08 0.11
N ALA A 113 -8.27 8.62 1.35
CA ALA A 113 -8.47 9.47 2.51
C ALA A 113 -7.28 10.42 2.74
N ALA A 114 -6.04 9.92 2.60
CA ALA A 114 -4.85 10.75 2.68
C ALA A 114 -4.81 11.80 1.56
N GLY A 115 -5.20 11.42 0.34
CA GLY A 115 -5.31 12.33 -0.80
C GLY A 115 -6.37 13.43 -0.60
N GLU A 116 -7.53 13.09 -0.04
CA GLU A 116 -8.60 14.03 0.31
C GLU A 116 -8.15 14.99 1.41
N ALA A 117 -7.59 14.48 2.50
CA ALA A 117 -7.06 15.31 3.59
C ALA A 117 -5.96 16.27 3.11
N ALA A 118 -5.11 15.83 2.17
CA ALA A 118 -4.12 16.70 1.55
C ALA A 118 -4.75 17.81 0.70
N ARG A 119 -5.84 17.51 -0.04
CA ARG A 119 -6.59 18.50 -0.83
C ARG A 119 -7.30 19.52 0.07
N GLU A 120 -8.03 19.05 1.09
CA GLU A 120 -8.71 19.93 2.05
C GLU A 120 -7.72 20.85 2.76
N ALA A 121 -6.57 20.30 3.19
CA ALA A 121 -5.52 21.11 3.78
C ALA A 121 -4.98 22.15 2.80
N ALA A 122 -4.77 21.80 1.53
CA ALA A 122 -4.33 22.75 0.50
C ALA A 122 -5.36 23.84 0.21
N ASP A 123 -6.66 23.50 0.16
CA ASP A 123 -7.75 24.44 -0.06
C ASP A 123 -7.94 25.39 1.14
N ALA A 124 -7.68 24.93 2.37
CA ALA A 124 -7.79 25.75 3.58
C ALA A 124 -6.71 26.84 3.70
N VAL A 125 -5.59 26.72 2.97
CA VAL A 125 -4.52 27.73 2.90
C VAL A 125 -4.52 28.55 1.60
N ARG A 126 -5.48 28.33 0.70
CA ARG A 126 -5.71 29.15 -0.50
C ARG A 126 -6.54 30.39 -0.18
#